data_AF-A0A958I7M1-F1
#
_entry.id   AF-A0A958I7M1-F1
#
_cell.length_a   1.000
_cell.length_b   1.000
_cell.length_c   1.000
_cell.angle_alpha   90.00
_cell.angle_beta   90.00
_cell.angle_gamma   90.00
#
_symmetry.space_group_name_H-M   'P 1'
#
loop_
_entity.id
_entity.type
_entity.pdbx_description
1 polymer ?
#
loop_
_entity_poly.entity_id
_entity_poly.type
_entity_poly.pdbx_seq_one_letter_code
_entity_poly.pdbx_strand_id
1 'polypeptide(L)'
;MKKSILNQDFQQFLATNNITAPEPIQKNVLNHVKNDLNPSHSVVYSKLLAVHAMIGSLTLLFCPQFDMSLTHNYHLFHYFHHTFGKYVCMFICGTIFIGTGAIFAAYLLKKSEVLLIKETQWLYYTSISMMAVLSFMLLGADVYLPLAVFWFAGASISGIVLFNLNYRLRQKLYAM
;
A
#
# COMPACT_ATOMS: atom_id res chain seq x y z
N MET A 1 45.92 -9.79 -20.42
CA MET A 1 45.32 -11.10 -20.07
C MET A 1 43.79 -11.08 -20.01
N LYS A 2 43.13 -10.18 -19.26
CA LYS A 2 41.64 -10.16 -19.14
C LYS A 2 40.84 -10.10 -20.46
N LYS A 3 41.38 -9.45 -21.50
CA LYS A 3 40.71 -9.28 -22.81
C LYS A 3 40.65 -10.57 -23.64
N SER A 4 41.57 -11.52 -23.43
CA SER A 4 41.54 -12.80 -24.16
C SER A 4 40.51 -13.77 -23.59
N ILE A 5 40.32 -13.76 -22.26
CA ILE A 5 39.36 -14.61 -21.56
C ILE A 5 37.93 -14.23 -21.96
N LEU A 6 37.59 -12.93 -21.94
CA LEU A 6 36.25 -12.46 -22.35
C LEU A 6 35.91 -12.85 -23.80
N ASN A 7 36.90 -12.80 -24.69
CA ASN A 7 36.70 -13.17 -26.09
C ASN A 7 36.53 -14.69 -26.24
N GLN A 8 37.26 -15.50 -25.46
CA GLN A 8 37.09 -16.95 -25.42
C GLN A 8 35.72 -17.34 -24.84
N ASP A 9 35.30 -16.74 -23.73
CA ASP A 9 33.99 -16.99 -23.10
C ASP A 9 32.84 -16.63 -24.05
N PHE A 10 32.96 -15.51 -24.77
CA PHE A 10 31.96 -15.09 -25.76
C PHE A 10 31.89 -16.07 -26.96
N GLN A 11 33.03 -16.52 -27.47
CA GLN A 11 33.06 -17.53 -28.54
C GLN A 11 32.53 -18.89 -28.07
N GLN A 12 32.80 -19.27 -26.82
CA GLN A 12 32.27 -20.50 -26.21
C GLN A 12 30.75 -20.43 -26.01
N PHE A 13 30.23 -19.26 -25.62
CA PHE A 13 28.80 -18.99 -25.56
C PHE A 13 28.14 -19.13 -26.93
N LEU A 14 28.70 -18.51 -27.98
CA LEU A 14 28.20 -18.62 -29.36
C LEU A 14 28.31 -20.03 -29.95
N ALA A 15 29.31 -20.82 -29.55
CA ALA A 15 29.47 -22.20 -29.98
C ALA A 15 28.44 -23.14 -29.33
N THR A 16 27.83 -22.73 -28.22
CA THR A 16 26.84 -23.50 -27.46
C THR A 16 25.42 -23.27 -28.01
N ASN A 17 25.20 -23.55 -29.29
CA ASN A 17 23.93 -23.20 -29.95
C ASN A 17 22.73 -24.11 -29.63
N ASN A 18 22.88 -25.17 -28.82
CA ASN A 18 21.82 -26.17 -28.65
C ASN A 18 21.67 -26.75 -27.21
N ILE A 19 22.21 -26.11 -26.17
CA ILE A 19 21.91 -26.52 -24.79
C ILE A 19 20.66 -25.78 -24.33
N THR A 20 19.49 -26.31 -24.67
CA THR A 20 18.23 -25.90 -24.04
C THR A 20 18.27 -26.34 -22.58
N ALA A 21 18.01 -25.39 -21.66
CA ALA A 21 17.81 -25.71 -20.27
C ALA A 21 16.70 -26.77 -20.15
N PRO A 22 16.77 -27.70 -19.18
CA PRO A 22 15.70 -28.64 -18.94
C PRO A 22 14.35 -27.91 -18.84
N GLU A 23 13.33 -28.40 -19.56
CA GLU A 23 11.95 -27.92 -19.51
C GLU A 23 11.46 -27.49 -18.11
N PRO A 24 11.67 -28.26 -17.02
CA PRO A 24 11.24 -27.82 -15.68
C PRO A 24 11.92 -26.53 -15.22
N ILE A 25 13.20 -26.31 -15.55
CA ILE A 25 13.93 -25.10 -15.18
C ILE A 25 13.43 -23.91 -16.00
N GLN A 26 13.27 -24.09 -17.32
CA GLN A 26 12.76 -23.05 -18.20
C GLN A 26 11.36 -22.59 -17.77
N LYS A 27 10.47 -23.55 -17.50
CA LYS A 27 9.11 -23.28 -17.03
C LYS A 27 9.12 -22.56 -15.67
N ASN A 28 9.98 -22.97 -14.74
CA ASN A 28 10.09 -22.31 -13.44
C ASN A 28 10.56 -20.86 -13.55
N VAL A 29 11.59 -20.60 -14.35
CA VAL A 29 12.10 -19.23 -14.56
C VAL A 29 11.03 -18.36 -15.22
N LEU A 30 10.39 -18.84 -16.28
CA LEU A 30 9.33 -18.09 -16.97
C LEU A 30 8.13 -17.81 -16.05
N ASN A 31 7.71 -18.79 -15.24
CA ASN A 31 6.64 -18.60 -14.27
C ASN A 31 7.03 -17.59 -13.19
N HIS A 32 8.27 -17.60 -12.73
CA HIS A 32 8.76 -16.64 -11.75
C HIS A 32 8.74 -15.22 -12.30
N VAL A 33 9.27 -15.01 -13.52
CA VAL A 33 9.25 -13.71 -14.20
C VAL A 33 7.81 -13.24 -14.44
N LYS A 34 6.92 -14.14 -14.88
CA LYS A 34 5.50 -13.82 -15.09
C LYS A 34 4.83 -13.34 -13.81
N ASN A 35 5.06 -14.01 -12.68
CA ASN A 35 4.46 -13.66 -11.40
C ASN A 35 5.02 -12.36 -10.81
N ASP A 36 6.28 -12.03 -11.09
CA ASP A 36 6.90 -10.78 -10.63
C ASP A 36 6.40 -9.57 -11.45
N LEU A 37 6.18 -9.76 -12.74
CA LEU A 37 5.67 -8.73 -13.65
C LEU A 37 4.14 -8.54 -13.55
N ASN A 38 3.39 -9.59 -13.24
CA ASN A 38 1.93 -9.56 -13.15
C ASN A 38 1.44 -10.16 -11.81
N PRO A 39 1.60 -9.41 -10.70
CA PRO A 39 1.14 -9.87 -9.40
C PRO A 39 -0.38 -9.95 -9.37
N SER A 40 -0.94 -10.93 -8.65
CA SER A 40 -2.39 -11.05 -8.52
C SER A 40 -2.98 -10.00 -7.57
N HIS A 41 -4.21 -9.57 -7.81
CA HIS A 41 -4.91 -8.62 -6.94
C HIS A 41 -4.96 -9.07 -5.48
N SER A 42 -5.15 -10.37 -5.21
CA SER A 42 -5.20 -10.89 -3.85
C SER A 42 -3.89 -10.71 -3.09
N VAL A 43 -2.74 -10.90 -3.76
CA VAL A 43 -1.42 -10.74 -3.13
C VAL A 43 -1.13 -9.26 -2.86
N VAL A 44 -1.47 -8.40 -3.81
CA VAL A 44 -1.30 -6.95 -3.64
C VAL A 44 -2.23 -6.42 -2.55
N TYR A 45 -3.47 -6.89 -2.51
CA TYR A 45 -4.47 -6.53 -1.50
C TYR A 45 -4.03 -6.91 -0.10
N SER A 46 -3.54 -8.13 0.10
CA SER A 46 -3.10 -8.60 1.42
C SER A 46 -1.91 -7.81 1.94
N LYS A 47 -0.95 -7.47 1.07
CA LYS A 47 0.18 -6.61 1.43
C LYS A 47 -0.27 -5.19 1.77
N LEU A 48 -1.14 -4.61 0.94
CA LEU A 48 -1.68 -3.28 1.19
C LEU A 48 -2.44 -3.25 2.51
N LEU A 49 -3.29 -4.24 2.77
CA LEU A 49 -4.00 -4.40 4.03
C LEU A 49 -3.05 -4.51 5.22
N ALA A 50 -1.97 -5.29 5.11
CA ALA A 50 -0.96 -5.41 6.16
C ALA A 50 -0.27 -4.07 6.47
N VAL A 51 0.06 -3.28 5.43
CA VAL A 51 0.61 -1.93 5.60
C VAL A 51 -0.38 -1.04 6.34
N HIS A 52 -1.66 -1.03 5.94
CA HIS A 52 -2.68 -0.21 6.62
C HIS A 52 -2.97 -0.70 8.03
N ALA A 53 -2.97 -2.00 8.31
CA ALA A 53 -3.13 -2.52 9.65
C ALA A 53 -1.99 -2.08 10.57
N MET A 54 -0.74 -2.15 10.08
CA MET A 54 0.44 -1.71 10.83
C MET A 54 0.41 -0.21 11.08
N ILE A 55 0.29 0.61 10.02
CA ILE A 55 0.32 2.07 10.13
C ILE A 55 -0.92 2.59 10.86
N GLY A 56 -2.09 2.01 10.60
CA GLY A 56 -3.33 2.33 11.31
C GLY A 56 -3.22 2.06 12.80
N SER A 57 -2.65 0.92 13.20
CA SER A 57 -2.37 0.62 14.62
C SER A 57 -1.44 1.64 15.26
N LEU A 58 -0.40 2.09 14.54
CA LEU A 58 0.48 3.16 15.01
C LEU A 58 -0.29 4.48 15.18
N THR A 59 -1.22 4.80 14.28
CA THR A 59 -2.03 6.02 14.41
C THR A 59 -2.95 5.99 15.63
N LEU A 60 -3.43 4.83 16.05
CA LEU A 60 -4.24 4.66 17.27
C LEU A 60 -3.45 4.95 18.57
N LEU A 61 -2.13 5.09 18.50
CA LEU A 61 -1.31 5.50 19.65
C LEU A 61 -1.46 6.99 19.99
N PHE A 62 -1.92 7.82 19.05
CA PHE A 62 -2.01 9.27 19.23
C PHE A 62 -3.26 9.90 18.62
N CYS A 63 -4.00 9.18 17.78
CA CYS A 63 -5.23 9.62 17.14
C CYS A 63 -6.31 8.55 17.35
N PRO A 64 -7.08 8.65 18.46
CA PRO A 64 -8.25 7.82 18.68
C PRO A 64 -9.20 7.82 17.47
N GLN A 65 -9.70 6.64 17.10
CA GLN A 65 -10.67 6.47 16.00
C GLN A 65 -11.98 5.94 16.61
N PHE A 66 -13.07 6.70 16.49
CA PHE A 66 -14.35 6.35 17.12
C PHE A 66 -14.19 6.06 18.64
N ASP A 67 -13.48 6.94 19.34
CA ASP A 67 -13.12 6.82 20.77
C ASP A 67 -12.26 5.59 21.15
N MET A 68 -11.86 4.78 20.16
CA MET A 68 -10.91 3.68 20.35
C MET A 68 -9.47 4.19 20.30
N SER A 69 -8.69 3.93 21.36
CA SER A 69 -7.29 4.32 21.49
C SER A 69 -6.47 3.22 22.15
N LEU A 70 -5.20 3.08 21.76
CA LEU A 70 -4.27 2.13 22.39
C LEU A 70 -3.57 2.69 23.63
N THR A 71 -3.47 4.01 23.76
CA THR A 71 -2.68 4.70 24.80
C THR A 71 -3.51 5.61 25.69
N HIS A 72 -4.81 5.78 25.40
CA HIS A 72 -5.69 6.75 26.06
C HIS A 72 -5.19 8.21 25.97
N ASN A 73 -4.34 8.53 24.98
CA ASN A 73 -3.92 9.91 24.74
C ASN A 73 -4.94 10.63 23.84
N TYR A 74 -5.73 11.52 24.44
CA TYR A 74 -6.80 12.27 23.75
C TYR A 74 -6.44 13.72 23.47
N HIS A 75 -5.24 14.21 23.79
CA HIS A 75 -4.91 15.63 23.66
C HIS A 75 -5.06 16.15 22.22
N LEU A 76 -4.52 15.41 21.25
CA LEU A 76 -4.60 15.77 19.84
C LEU A 76 -6.05 15.69 19.33
N PHE A 77 -6.75 14.61 19.69
CA PHE A 77 -8.16 14.42 19.34
C PHE A 77 -9.04 15.53 19.90
N HIS A 78 -8.93 15.85 21.20
CA HIS A 78 -9.69 16.93 21.82
C HIS A 78 -9.39 18.27 21.16
N TYR A 79 -8.12 18.58 20.85
CA TYR A 79 -7.76 19.79 20.14
C TYR A 79 -8.50 19.91 18.81
N PHE A 80 -8.45 18.88 17.95
CA PHE A 80 -9.15 18.90 16.67
C PHE A 80 -10.67 18.93 16.82
N HIS A 81 -11.21 18.13 17.73
CA HIS A 81 -12.63 18.00 17.98
C HIS A 81 -13.25 19.30 18.49
N HIS A 82 -12.58 20.02 19.40
CA HIS A 82 -13.05 21.32 19.90
C HIS A 82 -12.84 22.46 18.90
N THR A 83 -11.79 22.41 18.07
CA THR A 83 -11.46 23.49 17.15
C THR A 83 -12.28 23.44 15.86
N PHE A 84 -12.46 22.25 15.28
CA PHE A 84 -13.06 22.09 13.94
C PHE A 84 -14.42 21.37 13.96
N GLY A 85 -14.82 20.83 15.11
CA GLY A 85 -16.05 20.08 15.27
C GLY A 85 -15.95 18.61 14.83
N LYS A 86 -16.98 17.85 15.21
CA LYS A 86 -17.06 16.37 15.07
C LYS A 86 -16.81 15.87 13.64
N TYR A 87 -17.48 16.48 12.65
CA TYR A 87 -17.44 16.00 11.28
C TYR A 87 -16.09 16.21 10.61
N VAL A 88 -15.50 17.41 10.76
CA VAL A 88 -14.19 17.73 10.20
C VAL A 88 -13.10 16.92 10.89
N CYS A 89 -13.17 16.77 12.21
CA CYS A 89 -12.27 15.90 12.96
C CYS A 89 -12.29 14.47 12.40
N MET A 90 -13.47 13.87 12.22
CA MET A 90 -13.61 12.51 11.67
C MET A 90 -13.07 12.39 10.24
N PHE A 91 -13.30 13.38 9.39
CA PHE A 91 -12.72 13.42 8.04
C PHE A 91 -11.18 13.45 8.07
N ILE A 92 -10.59 14.27 8.94
CA ILE A 92 -9.13 14.36 9.13
C ILE A 92 -8.59 13.05 9.72
N CYS A 93 -9.28 12.46 10.69
CA CYS A 93 -8.90 11.19 11.29
C CYS A 93 -8.84 10.06 10.24
N GLY A 94 -9.88 9.93 9.40
CA GLY A 94 -9.85 8.99 8.27
C GLY A 94 -8.74 9.31 7.27
N THR A 95 -8.53 10.61 7.01
CA THR A 95 -7.45 11.09 6.14
C THR A 95 -6.09 10.63 6.63
N ILE A 96 -5.79 10.79 7.91
CA ILE A 96 -4.52 10.38 8.53
C ILE A 96 -4.41 8.85 8.54
N PHE A 97 -5.46 8.15 8.94
CA PHE A 97 -5.46 6.69 9.11
C PHE A 97 -5.14 5.94 7.81
N ILE A 98 -5.90 6.21 6.73
CA ILE A 98 -5.64 5.58 5.42
C ILE A 98 -4.57 6.31 4.64
N GLY A 99 -4.54 7.65 4.69
CA GLY A 99 -3.60 8.44 3.91
C GLY A 99 -2.14 8.16 4.23
N THR A 100 -1.79 8.03 5.51
CA THR A 100 -0.41 7.67 5.90
C THR A 100 -0.05 6.27 5.40
N GLY A 101 -0.94 5.29 5.56
CA GLY A 101 -0.73 3.94 5.01
C GLY A 101 -0.54 3.95 3.48
N ALA A 102 -1.25 4.81 2.75
CA ALA A 102 -1.09 4.98 1.31
C ALA A 102 0.28 5.54 0.91
N ILE A 103 0.81 6.49 1.70
CA ILE A 103 2.19 6.98 1.54
C ILE A 103 3.17 5.83 1.71
N PHE A 104 3.10 5.10 2.82
CA PHE A 104 4.01 3.97 3.08
C PHE A 104 3.89 2.87 2.02
N ALA A 105 2.68 2.52 1.60
CA ALA A 105 2.44 1.52 0.56
C ALA A 105 3.12 1.88 -0.77
N ALA A 106 3.11 3.17 -1.15
CA ALA A 106 3.78 3.63 -2.37
C ALA A 106 5.30 3.39 -2.35
N TYR A 107 5.95 3.27 -1.19
CA TYR A 107 7.40 3.00 -1.07
C TYR A 107 7.74 1.57 -0.68
N LEU A 108 6.90 0.89 0.10
CA LEU A 108 7.14 -0.49 0.55
C LEU A 108 6.81 -1.55 -0.52
N LEU A 109 5.86 -1.26 -1.42
CA LEU A 109 5.44 -2.21 -2.45
C LEU A 109 6.35 -2.17 -3.69
N LYS A 110 6.42 -3.31 -4.39
CA LYS A 110 7.14 -3.43 -5.67
C LYS A 110 6.51 -2.55 -6.74
N LYS A 111 7.27 -2.25 -7.79
CA LYS A 111 6.81 -1.41 -8.91
C LYS A 111 5.57 -1.99 -9.60
N SER A 112 5.57 -3.29 -9.90
CA SER A 112 4.42 -3.98 -10.53
C SER A 112 3.16 -3.92 -9.65
N GLU A 113 3.31 -4.07 -8.34
CA GLU A 113 2.21 -3.99 -7.37
C GLU A 113 1.62 -2.57 -7.28
N VAL A 114 2.49 -1.54 -7.26
CA VAL A 114 2.06 -0.14 -7.26
C VAL A 114 1.34 0.24 -8.56
N LEU A 115 1.79 -0.28 -9.71
CA LEU A 115 1.09 -0.09 -10.98
C LEU A 115 -0.30 -0.73 -10.95
N LEU A 116 -0.43 -1.93 -10.40
CA LEU A 116 -1.73 -2.60 -10.27
C LEU A 116 -2.68 -1.80 -9.35
N ILE A 117 -2.18 -1.27 -8.23
CA ILE A 117 -2.99 -0.39 -7.36
C ILE A 117 -3.37 0.88 -8.13
N LYS A 118 -2.46 1.48 -8.89
CA LYS A 118 -2.74 2.71 -9.65
C LYS A 118 -3.89 2.54 -10.65
N GLU A 119 -4.02 1.37 -11.26
CA GLU A 119 -5.07 1.02 -12.21
C GLU A 119 -6.44 0.90 -11.54
N THR A 120 -6.53 0.23 -10.40
CA THR A 120 -7.80 -0.03 -9.69
C THR A 120 -7.90 0.62 -8.30
N GLN A 121 -7.23 1.75 -8.11
CA GLN A 121 -7.05 2.46 -6.84
C GLN A 121 -8.35 2.75 -6.07
N TRP A 122 -9.43 3.05 -6.80
CA TRP A 122 -10.72 3.34 -6.20
C TRP A 122 -11.24 2.14 -5.43
N LEU A 123 -11.16 0.93 -6.01
CA LEU A 123 -11.61 -0.30 -5.36
C LEU A 123 -10.74 -0.62 -4.14
N TYR A 124 -9.41 -0.55 -4.27
CA TYR A 124 -8.49 -0.80 -3.16
C TYR A 124 -8.76 0.10 -1.96
N TYR A 125 -8.81 1.43 -2.15
CA TYR A 125 -8.92 2.35 -1.03
C TYR A 125 -10.33 2.44 -0.45
N THR A 126 -11.37 2.25 -1.25
CA THR A 126 -12.74 2.16 -0.72
C THR A 126 -12.94 0.86 0.06
N SER A 127 -12.45 -0.29 -0.43
CA SER A 127 -12.61 -1.56 0.27
C SER A 127 -11.80 -1.60 1.56
N ILE A 128 -10.58 -1.04 1.57
CA ILE A 128 -9.77 -0.94 2.80
C ILE A 128 -10.43 -0.01 3.80
N SER A 129 -10.97 1.13 3.37
CA SER A 129 -11.70 2.05 4.25
C SER A 129 -12.92 1.36 4.87
N MET A 130 -13.66 0.59 4.07
CA MET A 130 -14.81 -0.21 4.54
C MET A 130 -14.38 -1.26 5.57
N MET A 131 -13.31 -2.00 5.27
CA MET A 131 -12.76 -3.00 6.18
C MET A 131 -12.23 -2.39 7.48
N ALA A 132 -11.65 -1.20 7.45
CA ALA A 132 -11.24 -0.49 8.66
C ALA A 132 -12.46 -0.13 9.53
N VAL A 133 -13.52 0.45 8.95
CA VAL A 133 -14.76 0.74 9.68
C VAL A 133 -15.38 -0.53 10.27
N LEU A 134 -15.46 -1.60 9.48
CA LEU A 134 -15.94 -2.90 9.96
C LEU A 134 -15.08 -3.45 11.11
N SER A 135 -13.76 -3.26 11.04
CA SER A 135 -12.84 -3.71 12.09
C SER A 135 -13.09 -2.93 13.39
N PHE A 136 -13.30 -1.62 13.33
CA PHE A 136 -13.67 -0.83 14.51
C PHE A 136 -14.99 -1.31 15.12
N MET A 137 -16.02 -1.58 14.30
CA MET A 137 -17.29 -2.13 14.79
C MET A 137 -17.11 -3.49 15.46
N LEU A 138 -16.33 -4.40 14.86
CA LEU A 138 -16.06 -5.73 15.42
C LEU A 138 -15.25 -5.68 16.72
N LEU A 139 -14.39 -4.67 16.87
CA LEU A 139 -13.62 -4.43 18.08
C LEU A 139 -14.39 -3.67 19.17
N GLY A 140 -15.68 -3.35 18.94
CA GLY A 140 -16.56 -2.73 19.92
C GLY A 140 -16.53 -1.20 19.96
N ALA A 141 -16.10 -0.53 18.88
CA ALA A 141 -16.20 0.92 18.78
C ALA A 141 -17.65 1.37 18.55
N ASP A 142 -18.05 2.46 19.20
CA ASP A 142 -19.35 3.10 19.01
C ASP A 142 -19.37 3.93 17.71
N VAL A 143 -19.61 3.26 16.58
CA VAL A 143 -19.59 3.87 15.25
C VAL A 143 -20.94 4.51 14.91
N TYR A 144 -21.03 5.83 15.09
CA TYR A 144 -22.19 6.61 14.65
C TYR A 144 -22.18 6.82 13.13
N LEU A 145 -23.26 6.44 12.44
CA LEU A 145 -23.34 6.46 10.98
C LEU A 145 -22.96 7.81 10.33
N PRO A 146 -23.43 8.98 10.80
CA PRO A 146 -23.03 10.25 10.21
C PRO A 146 -21.53 10.50 10.30
N LEU A 147 -20.91 10.19 11.45
CA LEU A 147 -19.47 10.35 11.65
C LEU A 147 -18.67 9.36 10.80
N ALA A 148 -19.15 8.12 10.68
CA ALA A 148 -18.56 7.08 9.86
C ALA A 148 -18.50 7.47 8.38
N VAL A 149 -19.53 8.15 7.86
CA VAL A 149 -19.55 8.63 6.47
C VAL A 149 -18.45 9.66 6.23
N PHE A 150 -18.29 10.66 7.12
CA PHE A 150 -17.22 11.65 6.99
C PHE A 150 -15.83 11.02 7.13
N TRP A 151 -15.69 10.09 8.08
CA TRP A 151 -14.45 9.33 8.25
C TRP A 151 -14.10 8.53 6.99
N PHE A 152 -15.06 7.76 6.46
CA PHE A 152 -14.89 6.95 5.26
C PHE A 152 -14.58 7.80 4.03
N ALA A 153 -15.22 8.96 3.89
CA ALA A 153 -14.94 9.90 2.82
C ALA A 153 -13.50 10.42 2.90
N GLY A 154 -13.06 10.88 4.08
CA GLY A 154 -11.70 11.33 4.30
C GLY A 154 -10.66 10.25 4.01
N ALA A 155 -10.91 9.04 4.50
CA ALA A 155 -10.07 7.86 4.29
C ALA A 155 -9.93 7.48 2.81
N SER A 156 -11.05 7.35 2.09
CA SER A 156 -11.04 6.95 0.69
C SER A 156 -10.41 8.01 -0.21
N ILE A 157 -10.78 9.28 -0.02
CA ILE A 157 -10.25 10.40 -0.80
C ILE A 157 -8.75 10.55 -0.56
N SER A 158 -8.31 10.56 0.71
CA SER A 158 -6.89 10.74 1.02
C SER A 158 -6.05 9.57 0.53
N GLY A 159 -6.53 8.33 0.65
CA GLY A 159 -5.84 7.15 0.14
C GLY A 159 -5.50 7.28 -1.33
N ILE A 160 -6.48 7.69 -2.15
CA ILE A 160 -6.30 7.90 -3.59
C ILE A 160 -5.37 9.09 -3.87
N VAL A 161 -5.63 10.24 -3.24
CA VAL A 161 -4.87 11.47 -3.51
C VAL A 161 -3.40 11.31 -3.11
N LEU A 162 -3.13 10.83 -1.90
CA LEU A 162 -1.79 10.67 -1.37
C LEU A 162 -1.03 9.54 -2.06
N PHE A 163 -1.69 8.44 -2.42
CA PHE A 163 -1.07 7.40 -3.23
C PHE A 163 -0.65 7.93 -4.61
N ASN A 164 -1.51 8.66 -5.31
CA ASN A 164 -1.17 9.23 -6.62
C ASN A 164 -0.04 10.25 -6.55
N LEU A 165 -0.05 11.11 -5.53
CA LEU A 165 1.01 12.08 -5.31
C LEU A 165 2.36 11.38 -5.09
N ASN A 166 2.38 10.35 -4.25
CA ASN A 166 3.60 9.60 -3.98
C ASN A 166 4.02 8.69 -5.14
N TYR A 167 3.08 8.16 -5.92
CA TYR A 167 3.38 7.46 -7.17
C TYR A 167 4.13 8.37 -8.15
N ARG A 168 3.67 9.62 -8.34
CA ARG A 168 4.36 10.60 -9.19
C ARG A 168 5.73 10.98 -8.65
N LEU A 169 5.84 11.16 -7.33
CA LEU A 169 7.13 11.45 -6.69
C LEU A 169 8.11 10.29 -6.86
N ARG A 170 7.65 9.06 -6.62
CA ARG A 170 8.39 7.82 -6.84
C ARG A 170 8.88 7.69 -8.27
N GLN A 171 8.03 7.97 -9.26
CA GLN A 171 8.45 7.93 -10.67
C GLN A 171 9.57 8.93 -10.98
N LYS A 172 9.50 10.14 -10.43
CA LYS A 172 10.57 11.14 -10.60
C LYS A 172 11.88 10.70 -9.94
N LEU A 173 11.81 10.07 -8.76
CA LEU A 173 13.00 9.59 -8.04
C LEU A 173 13.70 8.42 -8.74
N TYR A 174 12.96 7.51 -9.37
CA TYR A 174 13.52 6.35 -10.08
C TYR A 174 13.76 6.58 -11.58
N ALA A 175 13.37 7.74 -12.12
CA ALA A 175 13.73 8.17 -13.48
C ALA A 175 15.03 9.00 -13.52
N MET A 176 15.58 9.31 -12.34
CA MET A 176 16.97 9.76 -12.13
C MET A 176 17.86 8.55 -11.89
#